data_AF-A0AAJ2YIF4-F1
#
_entry.id   AF-A0AAJ2YIF4-F1
#
_cell.length_a   1.000
_cell.length_b   1.000
_cell.length_c   1.000
_cell.angle_alpha   90.00
_cell.angle_beta   90.00
_cell.angle_gamma   90.00
#
_symmetry.space_group_name_H-M   'P 1'
#
loop_
_entity.id
_entity.type
_entity.pdbx_description
1 polymer ?
#
loop_
_entity_poly.entity_id
_entity_poly.type
_entity_poly.pdbx_seq_one_letter_code
_entity_poly.pdbx_strand_id
1 'polypeptide(L)'
;MPVRVRSWVRRRVEAASARGDSGMTAIEFVFLTPVLFFMIFATVQFALYFFADHVAQAAAQAGARKARATADAQPGGWRGEARDVVDSYIRQLGPQLVVAPDVKMLQPEQNTVGVEITARIPTVFPGLDLTVHAQSVGPVERFVQEGEN
;
A
#
# COMPACT_ATOMS: atom_id res chain seq x y z
N MET A 1 59.72 -51.97 0.07
CA MET A 1 58.72 -50.89 0.31
C MET A 1 58.57 -50.68 1.81
N PRO A 2 58.93 -49.51 2.37
CA PRO A 2 58.40 -49.08 3.66
C PRO A 2 57.63 -47.75 3.58
N VAL A 3 56.60 -47.70 4.42
CA VAL A 3 55.49 -46.76 4.45
C VAL A 3 55.94 -45.37 4.96
N ARG A 4 55.71 -44.30 4.16
CA ARG A 4 55.95 -42.91 4.58
C ARG A 4 54.79 -42.37 5.41
N VAL A 5 55.05 -42.29 6.72
CA VAL A 5 54.87 -41.14 7.62
C VAL A 5 53.59 -40.31 7.43
N ARG A 6 52.66 -40.53 8.38
CA ARG A 6 51.58 -39.62 8.79
C ARG A 6 52.14 -38.26 9.23
N SER A 7 51.26 -37.26 9.14
CA SER A 7 51.29 -35.93 9.76
C SER A 7 51.72 -34.79 8.85
N TRP A 8 50.74 -33.96 8.45
CA TRP A 8 50.82 -32.49 8.48
C TRP A 8 49.52 -31.85 7.96
N VAL A 9 48.43 -31.87 8.73
CA VAL A 9 47.24 -31.03 8.42
C VAL A 9 46.59 -30.44 9.70
N ARG A 10 47.39 -30.13 10.72
CA ARG A 10 46.87 -29.40 11.90
C ARG A 10 47.80 -28.28 12.30
N ARG A 11 47.75 -27.17 11.54
CA ARG A 11 48.23 -25.85 12.00
C ARG A 11 47.85 -24.70 11.05
N ARG A 12 46.59 -24.63 10.63
CA ARG A 12 46.07 -23.50 9.83
C ARG A 12 44.61 -23.12 10.14
N VAL A 13 44.14 -23.39 11.36
CA VAL A 13 42.81 -22.94 11.79
C VAL A 13 42.89 -21.92 12.95
N GLU A 14 43.99 -21.85 13.69
CA GLU A 14 44.13 -20.91 14.82
C GLU A 14 44.61 -19.50 14.47
N ALA A 15 44.80 -19.17 13.18
CA ALA A 15 45.20 -17.82 12.76
C ALA A 15 44.05 -16.99 12.14
N ALA A 16 42.84 -17.56 12.07
CA ALA A 16 41.66 -16.86 11.55
C ALA A 16 40.80 -16.20 12.64
N SER A 17 41.04 -16.49 13.93
CA SER A 17 40.25 -15.94 15.05
C SER A 17 40.92 -14.78 15.80
N ALA A 18 42.10 -14.32 15.39
CA ALA A 18 42.91 -13.36 16.16
C ALA A 18 43.27 -12.07 15.40
N ARG A 19 42.70 -11.82 14.21
CA ARG A 19 43.05 -10.61 13.42
C ARG A 19 41.83 -10.05 12.70
N GLY A 20 41.08 -9.19 13.39
CA GLY A 20 39.97 -8.46 12.77
C GLY A 20 38.86 -8.01 13.71
N ASP A 21 39.00 -8.23 15.01
CA ASP A 21 38.17 -7.58 16.05
C ASP A 21 38.56 -6.09 16.21
N SER A 22 38.85 -5.41 15.10
CA SER A 22 38.94 -3.95 15.04
C SER A 22 37.50 -3.45 14.98
N GLY A 23 36.89 -3.43 16.16
CA GLY A 23 35.54 -2.97 16.37
C GLY A 23 35.30 -1.67 15.61
N MET A 24 34.34 -1.73 14.69
CA MET A 24 33.34 -0.67 14.57
C MET A 24 33.06 -0.23 16.01
N THR A 25 33.53 0.97 16.37
CA THR A 25 33.51 1.42 17.77
C THR A 25 32.12 1.18 18.33
N ALA A 26 31.95 0.78 19.60
CA ALA A 26 30.61 0.54 20.16
C ALA A 26 29.64 1.72 19.86
N ILE A 27 30.21 2.92 19.73
CA ILE A 27 29.55 4.16 19.28
C ILE A 27 28.98 4.04 17.84
N GLU A 28 29.72 3.53 16.87
CA GLU A 28 29.26 3.35 15.49
C GLU A 28 28.12 2.31 15.40
N PHE A 29 28.16 1.23 16.21
CA PHE A 29 27.03 0.30 16.33
C PHE A 29 25.77 0.98 16.89
N VAL A 30 25.92 1.87 17.89
CA VAL A 30 24.81 2.65 18.46
C VAL A 30 24.14 3.54 17.41
N PHE A 31 24.87 3.98 16.38
CA PHE A 31 24.30 4.71 15.24
C PHE A 31 23.78 3.77 14.14
N LEU A 32 24.42 2.64 13.90
CA LEU A 32 24.03 1.70 12.84
C LEU A 32 22.69 1.00 13.15
N THR A 33 22.48 0.61 14.41
CA THR A 33 21.25 -0.07 14.86
C THR A 33 19.97 0.73 14.58
N PRO A 34 19.84 2.02 14.98
CA PRO A 34 18.63 2.79 14.66
C PRO A 34 18.46 3.02 13.16
N VAL A 35 19.54 3.13 12.37
CA VAL A 35 19.45 3.21 10.90
C VAL A 35 18.88 1.92 10.31
N LEU A 36 19.32 0.76 10.80
CA LEU A 36 18.78 -0.53 10.38
C LEU A 36 17.29 -0.65 10.72
N PHE A 37 16.89 -0.32 11.95
CA PHE A 37 15.47 -0.30 12.33
C PHE A 37 14.67 0.69 11.48
N PHE A 38 15.22 1.88 11.22
CA PHE A 38 14.60 2.86 10.34
C PHE A 38 14.35 2.29 8.94
N MET A 39 15.33 1.59 8.35
CA MET A 39 15.14 0.94 7.05
C MET A 39 14.06 -0.14 7.09
N ILE A 40 14.03 -0.97 8.14
CA ILE A 40 13.00 -1.99 8.33
C ILE A 40 11.62 -1.34 8.44
N PHE A 41 11.45 -0.35 9.31
CA PHE A 41 10.17 0.35 9.45
C PHE A 41 9.78 1.14 8.20
N ALA A 42 10.74 1.73 7.49
CA ALA A 42 10.48 2.42 6.23
C ALA A 42 9.90 1.46 5.18
N THR A 43 10.46 0.26 5.03
CA THR A 43 9.92 -0.73 4.08
C THR A 43 8.49 -1.14 4.42
N VAL A 44 8.19 -1.39 5.69
CA VAL A 44 6.82 -1.67 6.16
C VAL A 44 5.91 -0.46 5.90
N GLN A 45 6.36 0.76 6.21
CA GLN A 45 5.58 1.98 6.01
C GLN A 45 5.24 2.20 4.54
N PHE A 46 6.20 2.00 3.63
CA PHE A 46 5.96 2.06 2.19
C PHE A 46 5.00 0.98 1.72
N ALA A 47 5.14 -0.26 2.22
CA ALA A 47 4.21 -1.34 1.89
C ALA A 47 2.78 -1.00 2.29
N LEU A 48 2.56 -0.46 3.50
CA LEU A 48 1.24 -0.01 3.97
C LEU A 48 0.70 1.14 3.10
N TYR A 49 1.57 2.10 2.73
CA TYR A 49 1.20 3.22 1.86
C TYR A 49 0.70 2.73 0.50
N PHE A 50 1.49 1.92 -0.20
CA PHE A 50 1.12 1.41 -1.52
C PHE A 50 -0.11 0.53 -1.44
N PHE A 51 -0.24 -0.30 -0.40
CA PHE A 51 -1.43 -1.12 -0.22
C PHE A 51 -2.69 -0.26 -0.03
N ALA A 52 -2.64 0.78 0.81
CA ALA A 52 -3.75 1.70 1.00
C ALA A 52 -4.12 2.45 -0.28
N ASP A 53 -3.12 2.91 -1.05
CA ASP A 53 -3.32 3.55 -2.36
C ASP A 53 -4.05 2.62 -3.35
N HIS A 54 -3.61 1.37 -3.47
CA HIS A 54 -4.26 0.40 -4.36
C HIS A 54 -5.71 0.10 -3.94
N VAL A 55 -5.97 -0.04 -2.63
CA VAL A 55 -7.32 -0.24 -2.11
C VAL A 55 -8.21 0.98 -2.40
N ALA A 56 -7.69 2.19 -2.18
CA ALA A 56 -8.42 3.43 -2.45
C ALA A 56 -8.73 3.58 -3.94
N GLN A 57 -7.77 3.29 -4.82
CA GLN A 57 -7.98 3.32 -6.28
C GLN A 57 -9.03 2.29 -6.72
N ALA A 58 -8.96 1.05 -6.22
CA ALA A 58 -9.93 0.01 -6.52
C ALA A 58 -11.35 0.40 -6.07
N ALA A 59 -11.47 0.96 -4.86
CA ALA A 59 -12.74 1.45 -4.32
C ALA A 59 -13.29 2.63 -5.13
N ALA A 60 -12.45 3.61 -5.48
CA ALA A 60 -12.85 4.76 -6.30
C ALA A 60 -13.35 4.32 -7.67
N GLN A 61 -12.65 3.38 -8.33
CA GLN A 61 -13.08 2.83 -9.60
C GLN A 61 -14.40 2.05 -9.49
N ALA A 62 -14.59 1.26 -8.43
CA ALA A 62 -15.84 0.54 -8.20
C ALA A 62 -17.02 1.50 -7.99
N GLY A 63 -16.84 2.53 -7.17
CA GLY A 63 -17.82 3.58 -6.97
C GLY A 63 -18.12 4.37 -8.25
N ALA A 64 -17.09 4.74 -9.02
CA ALA A 64 -17.25 5.46 -10.27
C ALA A 64 -17.97 4.63 -11.34
N ARG A 65 -17.69 3.32 -11.44
CA ARG A 65 -18.45 2.41 -12.30
C ARG A 65 -19.92 2.37 -11.91
N LYS A 66 -20.22 2.23 -10.61
CA LYS A 66 -21.60 2.23 -10.12
C LYS A 66 -22.30 3.56 -10.36
N ALA A 67 -21.60 4.68 -10.13
CA ALA A 67 -22.10 6.02 -10.41
C ALA A 67 -22.47 6.19 -11.89
N ARG A 68 -21.58 5.80 -12.81
CA ARG A 68 -21.80 5.90 -14.26
C ARG A 68 -23.00 5.06 -14.72
N ALA A 69 -23.19 3.87 -14.13
CA ALA A 69 -24.30 2.98 -14.48
C ALA A 69 -25.67 3.46 -13.95
N THR A 70 -25.71 4.07 -12.76
CA THR A 70 -26.97 4.50 -12.13
C THR A 70 -27.36 5.94 -12.49
N ALA A 71 -26.40 6.80 -12.85
CA ALA A 71 -26.65 8.23 -13.04
C ALA A 71 -27.63 8.57 -14.17
N ASP A 72 -27.72 7.75 -15.23
CA ASP A 72 -28.71 7.91 -16.31
C ASP A 72 -30.12 7.54 -15.83
N ALA A 73 -30.26 6.39 -15.17
CA ALA A 73 -31.56 5.87 -14.74
C ALA A 73 -32.16 6.63 -13.54
N GLN A 74 -31.33 7.16 -12.64
CA GLN A 74 -31.76 7.89 -11.45
C GLN A 74 -30.91 9.15 -11.22
N PRO A 75 -31.29 10.27 -11.86
CA PRO A 75 -30.66 11.56 -11.63
C PRO A 75 -30.81 11.98 -10.15
N GLY A 76 -29.71 11.87 -9.39
CA GLY A 76 -29.65 12.23 -7.96
C GLY A 76 -29.51 11.05 -6.98
N GLY A 77 -30.03 9.86 -7.32
CA GLY A 77 -29.94 8.66 -6.47
C GLY A 77 -28.57 7.97 -6.51
N TRP A 78 -27.84 8.12 -7.62
CA TRP A 78 -26.55 7.46 -7.86
C TRP A 78 -25.49 7.73 -6.78
N ARG A 79 -25.53 8.89 -6.10
CA ARG A 79 -24.54 9.27 -5.08
C ARG A 79 -24.60 8.36 -3.86
N GLY A 80 -25.79 7.94 -3.45
CA GLY A 80 -25.99 7.02 -2.33
C GLY A 80 -25.45 5.64 -2.67
N GLU A 81 -25.91 5.07 -3.78
CA GLU A 81 -25.48 3.72 -4.22
C GLU A 81 -23.97 3.63 -4.49
N ALA A 82 -23.38 4.66 -5.10
CA ALA A 82 -21.94 4.70 -5.31
C ALA A 82 -21.18 4.76 -3.98
N ARG A 83 -21.73 5.46 -2.96
CA ARG A 83 -21.11 5.56 -1.63
C ARG A 83 -21.15 4.22 -0.91
N ASP A 84 -22.30 3.54 -0.96
CA ASP A 84 -22.46 2.23 -0.35
C ASP A 84 -21.49 1.20 -0.93
N VAL A 85 -21.26 1.24 -2.26
CA VAL A 85 -20.26 0.39 -2.92
C VAL A 85 -18.86 0.72 -2.43
N VAL A 86 -18.48 2.01 -2.37
CA VAL A 86 -17.16 2.43 -1.87
C VAL A 86 -16.95 1.99 -0.42
N ASP A 87 -17.93 2.23 0.44
CA ASP A 87 -17.88 1.86 1.86
C ASP A 87 -17.78 0.34 2.03
N SER A 88 -18.48 -0.45 1.22
CA SER A 88 -18.37 -1.91 1.22
C SER A 88 -16.97 -2.39 0.83
N TYR A 89 -16.37 -1.75 -0.20
CA TYR A 89 -15.02 -2.07 -0.66
C TYR A 89 -13.97 -1.75 0.42
N ILE A 90 -14.06 -0.58 1.05
CA ILE A 90 -13.15 -0.19 2.13
C ILE A 90 -13.27 -1.14 3.32
N ARG A 91 -14.49 -1.52 3.72
CA ARG A 91 -14.72 -2.49 4.81
C ARG A 91 -14.14 -3.86 4.53
N GLN A 92 -14.18 -4.32 3.28
CA GLN A 92 -13.67 -5.64 2.90
C GLN A 92 -12.14 -5.66 2.74
N LEU A 93 -11.56 -4.59 2.18
CA LEU A 93 -10.16 -4.61 1.72
C LEU A 93 -9.19 -3.81 2.59
N GLY A 94 -9.66 -2.82 3.35
CA GLY A 94 -8.79 -1.88 4.06
C GLY A 94 -9.22 -1.41 5.45
N PRO A 95 -9.99 -2.17 6.27
CA PRO A 95 -10.55 -1.66 7.53
C PRO A 95 -9.50 -1.21 8.55
N GLN A 96 -8.26 -1.70 8.46
CA GLN A 96 -7.15 -1.33 9.35
C GLN A 96 -6.13 -0.37 8.71
N LEU A 97 -6.24 -0.13 7.40
CA LEU A 97 -5.23 0.60 6.61
C LEU A 97 -5.73 1.95 6.11
N VAL A 98 -7.05 2.07 5.94
CA VAL A 98 -7.73 3.28 5.47
C VAL A 98 -8.39 3.92 6.69
N VAL A 99 -7.64 4.75 7.40
CA VAL A 99 -8.12 5.42 8.63
C VAL A 99 -8.87 6.69 8.26
N ALA A 100 -10.12 6.80 8.71
CA ALA A 100 -11.00 7.95 8.47
C ALA A 100 -11.10 8.34 6.97
N PRO A 101 -11.61 7.44 6.10
CA PRO A 101 -11.82 7.76 4.70
C PRO A 101 -12.82 8.90 4.51
N ASP A 102 -12.41 9.95 3.82
CA ASP A 102 -13.27 11.00 3.27
C ASP A 102 -13.61 10.64 1.82
N VAL A 103 -14.89 10.38 1.56
CA VAL A 103 -15.39 9.97 0.24
C VAL A 103 -16.27 11.08 -0.32
N LYS A 104 -15.86 11.65 -1.46
CA LYS A 104 -16.59 12.69 -2.18
C LYS A 104 -17.09 12.16 -3.52
N MET A 105 -18.36 12.42 -3.79
CA MET A 105 -18.97 12.13 -5.09
C MET A 105 -18.81 13.34 -6.00
N LEU A 106 -18.09 13.14 -7.10
CA LEU A 106 -17.77 14.20 -8.05
C LEU A 106 -18.75 14.17 -9.23
N GLN A 107 -19.18 15.35 -9.67
CA GLN A 107 -19.92 15.54 -10.90
C GLN A 107 -19.33 16.78 -11.61
N PRO A 108 -18.14 16.66 -12.23
CA PRO A 108 -17.46 17.79 -12.83
C PRO A 108 -18.23 18.39 -14.02
N GLU A 109 -19.06 17.59 -14.71
CA GLU A 109 -19.91 18.02 -15.81
C GLU A 109 -21.28 17.33 -15.72
N GLN A 110 -22.27 17.79 -16.49
CA GLN A 110 -23.64 17.23 -16.46
C GLN A 110 -23.68 15.72 -16.76
N ASN A 111 -22.82 15.25 -17.67
CA ASN A 111 -22.75 13.85 -18.09
C ASN A 111 -21.49 13.12 -17.62
N THR A 112 -20.77 13.68 -16.64
CA THR A 112 -19.54 13.09 -16.12
C THR A 112 -19.67 12.96 -14.61
N VAL A 113 -19.48 11.74 -14.10
CA VAL A 113 -19.57 11.42 -12.67
C VAL A 113 -18.32 10.69 -12.21
N GLY A 114 -18.02 10.78 -10.92
CA GLY A 114 -16.85 10.13 -10.35
C GLY A 114 -16.85 10.11 -8.84
N VAL A 115 -15.74 9.59 -8.31
CA VAL A 115 -15.49 9.40 -6.89
C VAL A 115 -14.08 9.84 -6.58
N GLU A 116 -13.93 10.59 -5.50
CA GLU A 116 -12.65 10.94 -4.89
C GLU A 116 -12.62 10.39 -3.46
N ILE A 117 -11.50 9.78 -3.09
CA ILE A 117 -11.26 9.18 -1.78
C ILE A 117 -9.97 9.76 -1.24
N THR A 118 -10.03 10.31 -0.04
CA THR A 118 -8.85 10.71 0.75
C THR A 118 -8.84 9.93 2.05
N ALA A 119 -7.71 9.33 2.41
CA ALA A 119 -7.62 8.57 3.66
C ALA A 119 -6.24 8.70 4.31
N ARG A 120 -6.19 8.53 5.63
CA ARG A 120 -4.95 8.48 6.39
C ARG A 120 -4.46 7.05 6.54
N ILE A 121 -3.15 6.89 6.52
CA ILE A 121 -2.48 5.60 6.72
C ILE A 121 -1.91 5.55 8.14
N PRO A 122 -2.00 4.40 8.84
CA PRO A 122 -1.30 4.22 10.11
C PRO A 122 0.20 4.49 9.96
N THR A 123 0.77 5.27 10.88
CA THR A 123 2.19 5.65 10.84
C THR A 123 2.96 5.00 11.97
N VAL A 124 4.14 4.47 11.64
CA VAL A 124 5.06 3.86 12.61
C VAL A 124 5.93 4.92 13.29
N PHE A 125 6.13 6.06 12.63
CA PHE A 125 6.91 7.18 13.14
C PHE A 125 5.98 8.25 13.73
N PRO A 126 6.10 8.57 15.03
CA PRO A 126 5.29 9.61 15.65
C PRO A 126 5.57 10.97 15.00
N GLY A 127 4.51 11.69 14.62
CA GLY A 127 4.60 13.01 13.99
C GLY A 127 4.71 13.00 12.46
N LEU A 128 4.70 11.82 11.81
CA LEU A 128 4.46 11.71 10.37
C LEU A 128 2.99 11.38 10.14
N ASP A 129 2.33 12.16 9.28
CA ASP A 129 0.98 11.93 8.80
C ASP A 129 1.04 11.68 7.30
N LEU A 130 0.72 10.46 6.87
CA LEU A 130 0.67 10.09 5.44
C LEU A 130 -0.78 9.94 4.99
N THR A 131 -1.10 10.60 3.89
CA THR A 131 -2.41 10.54 3.25
C THR A 131 -2.30 9.94 1.86
N VAL A 132 -3.30 9.13 1.50
CA VAL A 132 -3.50 8.66 0.12
C VAL A 132 -4.69 9.39 -0.49
N HIS A 133 -4.57 9.66 -1.78
CA HIS A 133 -5.59 10.31 -2.58
C HIS A 133 -5.84 9.47 -3.82
N ALA A 134 -7.09 9.05 -4.01
CA ALA A 134 -7.50 8.27 -5.17
C ALA A 134 -8.73 8.90 -5.82
N GLN A 135 -8.74 8.97 -7.14
CA GLN A 135 -9.82 9.57 -7.90
C GLN A 135 -10.15 8.73 -9.14
N SER A 136 -11.43 8.57 -9.44
CA SER A 136 -11.91 7.95 -10.67
C SER A 136 -13.12 8.71 -11.20
N VAL A 137 -13.06 9.16 -12.45
CA VAL A 137 -14.09 9.95 -13.14
C VAL A 137 -14.35 9.36 -14.52
N GLY A 138 -15.57 9.50 -15.02
CA GLY A 138 -15.91 9.12 -16.39
C GLY A 138 -17.34 9.49 -16.81
N PRO A 139 -17.65 9.34 -18.11
CA PRO A 139 -18.95 9.69 -18.66
C PRO A 139 -20.05 8.73 -18.17
N VAL A 140 -21.26 9.24 -17.99
CA VAL A 140 -22.45 8.46 -17.62
C VAL A 140 -22.78 7.46 -18.72
N GLU A 141 -23.05 6.21 -18.34
CA GLU A 141 -23.41 5.13 -19.26
C GLU A 141 -24.94 5.05 -19.36
N ARG A 142 -25.46 5.13 -20.59
CA ARG A 142 -26.88 4.94 -20.89
C ARG A 142 -27.10 3.51 -21.40
N PHE A 143 -27.78 2.68 -20.62
CA PHE A 143 -28.15 1.34 -21.06
C PHE A 143 -29.33 1.41 -22.01
N VAL A 144 -29.13 0.99 -23.26
CA VAL A 144 -30.20 0.82 -24.24
C VAL A 144 -30.46 -0.68 -24.37
N GLN A 145 -31.67 -1.13 -24.03
CA GLN A 145 -32.08 -2.51 -24.24
C GLN A 145 -32.32 -2.71 -25.74
N GLU A 146 -31.51 -3.55 -26.39
CA GLU A 146 -31.68 -3.87 -27.80
C GLU A 146 -32.96 -4.69 -27.95
N GLY A 147 -33.93 -4.17 -28.70
CA GLY A 147 -35.25 -4.76 -28.86
C GLY A 147 -35.15 -6.14 -29.51
N GLU A 148 -35.78 -7.13 -28.88
CA GLU A 148 -36.01 -8.46 -29.44
C GLU A 148 -36.73 -8.33 -30.80
N ASN A 149 -36.11 -8.88 -31.85
CA ASN A 149 -36.70 -9.06 -33.18
C ASN A 149 -37.38 -10.42 -33.27
#